data_AF-A0AAP4EGG0-F1
#
_entry.id   AF-A0AAP4EGG0-F1
#
_cell.length_a   1.000
_cell.length_b   1.000
_cell.length_c   1.000
_cell.angle_alpha   90.00
_cell.angle_beta   90.00
_cell.angle_gamma   90.00
#
_symmetry.space_group_name_H-M   'P 1'
#
loop_
_entity.id
_entity.type
_entity.pdbx_description
1 polymer ?
#
loop_
_entity_poly.entity_id
_entity_poly.type
_entity_poly.pdbx_seq_one_letter_code
_entity_poly.pdbx_strand_id
1 'polypeptide(L)'
;MEITEAGEKKDLSSQQVKLFARKSDGKIVEQTTGISITNATNGQVTIDLLNAAVQVPGYVYFELEISDDGGTISTANFIYKVISKVGSDEAIESTNEVATLKKIEEYVAQAKVELQNFKKLQTSMLETNNSINSQEALRVEAESLRVVSEEGRVAAETKREEAFKKFEG
;
A
#
# COMPACT_ATOMS: atom_id res chain seq x y z
N MET A 1 -22.85 -30.62 -6.69
CA MET A 1 -22.43 -31.75 -5.82
C MET A 1 -23.57 -32.06 -4.87
N GLU A 2 -23.74 -33.34 -4.52
CA GLU A 2 -24.70 -33.79 -3.49
C GLU A 2 -23.92 -34.26 -2.27
N ILE A 3 -24.32 -33.82 -1.08
CA ILE A 3 -23.73 -34.17 0.20
C ILE A 3 -24.68 -35.11 0.94
N THR A 4 -24.14 -36.26 1.36
CA THR A 4 -24.88 -37.26 2.13
C THR A 4 -24.16 -37.57 3.44
N GLU A 5 -24.94 -37.79 4.50
CA GLU A 5 -24.46 -38.26 5.80
C GLU A 5 -25.11 -39.61 6.10
N ALA A 6 -24.30 -40.64 6.39
CA ALA A 6 -24.77 -42.01 6.60
C ALA A 6 -25.65 -42.59 5.46
N GLY A 7 -25.47 -42.10 4.22
CA GLY A 7 -26.22 -42.55 3.04
C GLY A 7 -27.52 -41.78 2.78
N GLU A 8 -27.92 -40.87 3.67
CA GLU A 8 -29.08 -39.99 3.52
C GLU A 8 -28.65 -38.58 3.09
N LYS A 9 -29.53 -37.88 2.38
CA LYS A 9 -29.27 -36.50 1.96
C LYS A 9 -29.16 -35.58 3.17
N LYS A 10 -28.09 -34.80 3.23
CA LYS A 10 -27.86 -33.86 4.33
C LYS A 10 -28.68 -32.58 4.11
N ASP A 11 -29.53 -32.20 5.06
CA ASP A 11 -30.11 -30.85 5.06
C ASP A 11 -29.03 -29.83 5.38
N LEU A 12 -28.89 -28.79 4.57
CA LEU A 12 -27.89 -27.71 4.69
C LEU A 12 -28.50 -26.35 5.05
N SER A 13 -29.79 -26.28 5.41
CA SER A 13 -30.53 -25.01 5.55
C SER A 13 -29.95 -24.02 6.56
N SER A 14 -29.23 -24.51 7.57
CA SER A 14 -28.56 -23.71 8.61
C SER A 14 -27.04 -23.82 8.59
N GLN A 15 -26.46 -24.35 7.50
CA GLN A 15 -25.04 -24.66 7.40
C GLN A 15 -24.32 -23.69 6.47
N GLN A 16 -23.07 -23.40 6.81
CA GLN A 16 -22.12 -22.74 5.93
C GLN A 16 -21.18 -23.78 5.33
N VAL A 17 -20.76 -23.54 4.10
CA VAL A 17 -19.88 -24.45 3.35
C VAL A 17 -18.64 -23.67 2.90
N LYS A 18 -17.47 -24.23 3.16
CA LYS A 18 -16.19 -23.78 2.62
C LYS A 18 -15.55 -24.88 1.80
N LEU A 19 -14.73 -24.48 0.84
CA LEU A 19 -13.93 -25.38 0.02
C LEU A 19 -12.45 -25.11 0.26
N PHE A 20 -11.71 -26.17 0.57
CA PHE A 20 -10.25 -26.16 0.55
C PHE A 20 -9.75 -26.88 -0.69
N ALA A 21 -8.78 -26.31 -1.37
CA ALA A 21 -8.16 -26.89 -2.55
C ALA A 21 -6.63 -26.94 -2.36
N ARG A 22 -6.08 -28.14 -2.22
CA ARG A 22 -4.63 -28.36 -2.23
C ARG A 22 -4.19 -28.68 -3.66
N LYS A 23 -3.40 -27.78 -4.23
CA LYS A 23 -2.86 -27.89 -5.59
C LYS A 23 -1.65 -28.82 -5.67
N SER A 24 -1.26 -29.15 -6.90
CA SER A 24 -0.06 -29.92 -7.22
C SER A 24 1.25 -29.22 -6.81
N ASP A 25 1.26 -27.89 -6.75
CA ASP A 25 2.39 -27.09 -6.24
C ASP A 25 2.51 -27.10 -4.70
N GLY A 26 1.60 -27.82 -4.01
CA GLY A 26 1.55 -27.91 -2.55
C GLY A 26 0.88 -26.73 -1.85
N LYS A 27 0.49 -25.67 -2.57
CA LYS A 27 -0.23 -24.53 -1.99
C LYS A 27 -1.71 -24.89 -1.78
N ILE A 28 -2.29 -24.29 -0.74
CA ILE A 28 -3.69 -24.46 -0.37
C ILE A 28 -4.45 -23.16 -0.70
N VAL A 29 -5.63 -23.31 -1.29
CA VAL A 29 -6.58 -22.23 -1.52
C VAL A 29 -7.80 -22.50 -0.66
N GLU A 30 -8.15 -21.54 0.19
CA GLU A 30 -9.41 -21.51 0.93
C GLU A 30 -10.41 -20.67 0.14
N GLN A 31 -11.61 -21.21 -0.06
CA GLN A 31 -12.70 -20.55 -0.77
C GLN A 31 -13.96 -20.54 0.10
N THR A 32 -14.40 -19.34 0.46
CA THR A 32 -15.64 -19.07 1.19
C THR A 32 -16.68 -18.32 0.37
N THR A 33 -16.33 -17.93 -0.87
CA THR A 33 -17.18 -17.19 -1.81
C THR A 33 -17.45 -18.03 -3.06
N GLY A 34 -18.50 -17.70 -3.82
CA GLY A 34 -18.87 -18.48 -5.02
C GLY A 34 -19.40 -19.88 -4.70
N ILE A 35 -19.84 -20.12 -3.46
CA ILE A 35 -20.47 -21.36 -3.02
C ILE A 35 -21.96 -21.06 -2.81
N SER A 36 -22.81 -21.77 -3.54
CA SER A 36 -24.27 -21.62 -3.48
C SER A 36 -24.93 -22.93 -3.09
N ILE A 37 -25.70 -22.91 -2.00
CA ILE A 37 -26.57 -24.03 -1.63
C ILE A 37 -27.81 -23.95 -2.53
N THR A 38 -27.84 -24.79 -3.55
CA THR A 38 -28.88 -24.78 -4.58
C THR A 38 -30.14 -25.54 -4.19
N ASN A 39 -30.02 -26.54 -3.32
CA ASN A 39 -31.16 -27.24 -2.72
C ASN A 39 -30.77 -27.72 -1.33
N ALA A 40 -31.08 -26.90 -0.32
CA ALA A 40 -30.63 -27.13 1.05
C ALA A 40 -31.16 -28.44 1.64
N THR A 41 -32.44 -28.74 1.47
CA THR A 41 -33.08 -29.94 2.01
C THR A 41 -32.63 -31.23 1.33
N ASN A 42 -31.99 -31.14 0.16
CA ASN A 42 -31.43 -32.28 -0.57
C ASN A 42 -29.88 -32.29 -0.59
N GLY A 43 -29.22 -31.44 0.19
CA GLY A 43 -27.76 -31.44 0.28
C GLY A 43 -27.03 -31.01 -0.99
N GLN A 44 -27.65 -30.20 -1.84
CA GLN A 44 -27.09 -29.85 -3.15
C GLN A 44 -26.41 -28.50 -3.13
N VAL A 45 -25.12 -28.50 -3.48
CA VAL A 45 -24.28 -27.31 -3.58
C VAL A 45 -23.69 -27.15 -4.97
N THR A 46 -23.61 -25.91 -5.42
CA THR A 46 -22.89 -25.50 -6.63
C THR A 46 -21.75 -24.58 -6.23
N ILE A 47 -20.57 -24.82 -6.79
CA ILE A 47 -19.36 -24.07 -6.44
C ILE A 47 -18.71 -23.58 -7.72
N ASP A 48 -18.61 -22.27 -7.83
CA ASP A 48 -17.85 -21.59 -8.87
C ASP A 48 -16.38 -21.56 -8.43
N LEU A 49 -15.60 -22.54 -8.89
CA LEU A 49 -14.18 -22.67 -8.48
C LEU A 49 -13.40 -21.39 -8.82
N LEU A 50 -12.69 -20.86 -7.83
CA LEU A 50 -11.74 -19.79 -8.07
C LEU A 50 -10.64 -20.27 -9.01
N ASN A 51 -10.22 -19.41 -9.95
CA ASN A 51 -9.12 -19.71 -10.85
C ASN A 51 -7.85 -20.11 -10.08
N ALA A 52 -7.61 -19.47 -8.93
CA ALA A 52 -6.49 -19.78 -8.04
C ALA A 52 -6.44 -21.25 -7.60
N ALA A 53 -7.58 -21.95 -7.50
CA ALA A 53 -7.66 -23.36 -7.13
C ALA A 53 -7.27 -24.32 -8.27
N VAL A 54 -7.35 -23.87 -9.53
CA VAL A 54 -7.11 -24.69 -10.74
C VAL A 54 -6.02 -24.13 -11.65
N GLN A 55 -5.29 -23.09 -11.23
CA GLN A 55 -4.29 -22.41 -12.06
C GLN A 55 -3.05 -23.27 -12.37
N VAL A 56 -2.76 -24.29 -11.56
CA VAL A 56 -1.56 -25.12 -11.73
C VAL A 56 -1.99 -26.49 -12.26
N PRO A 57 -1.45 -26.93 -13.42
CA PRO A 57 -1.69 -28.28 -13.92
C PRO A 57 -1.28 -29.36 -12.92
N GLY A 58 -2.06 -30.43 -12.86
CA GLY A 58 -1.84 -31.56 -11.97
C GLY A 58 -3.07 -31.94 -11.15
N TYR A 59 -2.86 -32.78 -10.13
CA TYR A 59 -3.91 -33.21 -9.23
C TYR A 59 -4.19 -32.14 -8.18
N VAL A 60 -5.46 -31.75 -8.08
CA VAL A 60 -5.97 -30.87 -7.04
C VAL A 60 -6.86 -31.70 -6.12
N TYR A 61 -6.56 -31.67 -4.83
CA TYR A 61 -7.31 -32.35 -3.78
C TYR A 61 -8.24 -31.34 -3.13
N PHE A 62 -9.52 -31.61 -3.17
CA PHE A 62 -10.55 -30.77 -2.60
C PHE A 62 -11.16 -31.41 -1.35
N GLU A 63 -11.47 -30.57 -0.38
CA GLU A 63 -12.21 -30.90 0.83
C GLU A 63 -13.30 -29.85 1.03
N LEU A 64 -14.55 -30.28 1.29
CA LEU A 64 -15.57 -29.37 1.81
C LEU A 64 -15.62 -29.44 3.32
N GLU A 65 -15.59 -28.27 3.94
CA GLU A 65 -15.89 -28.07 5.34
C GLU A 65 -17.32 -27.55 5.45
N ILE A 66 -18.11 -28.19 6.30
CA ILE A 66 -19.48 -27.78 6.60
C ILE A 66 -19.56 -27.42 8.07
N SER A 67 -20.07 -26.24 8.38
CA SER A 67 -20.13 -25.73 9.75
C SER A 67 -21.49 -25.15 10.09
N ASP A 68 -21.91 -25.33 11.33
CA ASP A 68 -23.05 -24.67 11.95
C ASP A 68 -22.68 -24.18 13.37
N ASP A 69 -23.67 -23.72 14.13
CA ASP A 69 -23.46 -23.26 15.52
C ASP A 69 -23.05 -24.40 16.48
N GLY A 70 -23.21 -25.66 16.08
CA GLY A 70 -22.93 -26.86 16.86
C GLY A 70 -21.57 -27.49 16.57
N GLY A 71 -20.90 -27.11 15.48
CA GLY A 71 -19.55 -27.58 15.17
C GLY A 71 -19.19 -27.55 13.69
N THR A 72 -18.18 -28.33 13.34
CA THR A 72 -17.62 -28.38 11.98
C THR A 72 -17.36 -29.82 11.60
N ILE A 73 -17.78 -30.20 10.38
CA ILE A 73 -17.60 -31.52 9.80
C ILE A 73 -16.91 -31.34 8.45
N SER A 74 -15.81 -32.08 8.25
CA SER A 74 -15.18 -32.21 6.94
C SER A 74 -15.81 -33.38 6.17
N THR A 75 -16.06 -33.15 4.89
CA THR A 75 -16.55 -34.15 3.95
C THR A 75 -15.42 -35.01 3.39
N ALA A 76 -15.77 -36.03 2.60
CA ALA A 76 -14.78 -36.83 1.89
C ALA A 76 -14.01 -36.00 0.85
N ASN A 77 -12.71 -36.27 0.75
CA ASN A 77 -11.86 -35.62 -0.24
C ASN A 77 -12.19 -36.10 -1.65
N PHE A 78 -12.24 -35.16 -2.59
CA PHE A 78 -12.40 -35.46 -4.02
C PHE A 78 -11.25 -34.85 -4.83
N ILE A 79 -10.91 -35.49 -5.94
CA ILE A 79 -9.73 -35.14 -6.73
C ILE A 79 -10.16 -34.67 -8.11
N TYR A 80 -9.61 -33.54 -8.53
CA TYR A 80 -9.75 -33.04 -9.90
C TYR A 80 -8.38 -33.02 -10.57
N LYS A 81 -8.30 -33.53 -11.80
CA LYS A 81 -7.07 -33.45 -12.61
C LYS A 81 -7.16 -32.24 -13.53
N VAL A 82 -6.39 -31.20 -13.23
CA VAL A 82 -6.20 -30.07 -14.14
C VAL A 82 -5.19 -30.49 -15.19
N ILE A 83 -5.61 -30.55 -16.45
CA ILE A 83 -4.74 -30.88 -17.57
C ILE A 83 -4.23 -29.55 -18.16
N SER A 84 -2.92 -29.44 -18.37
CA SER A 84 -2.32 -28.30 -19.07
C SER A 84 -3.03 -28.08 -20.40
N LYS A 85 -3.35 -26.83 -20.72
CA LYS A 85 -4.06 -26.53 -21.96
C LYS A 85 -3.11 -26.80 -23.13
N VAL A 86 -3.54 -27.62 -24.10
CA VAL A 86 -2.75 -27.94 -25.31
C VAL A 86 -2.49 -26.68 -26.17
N GLY A 87 -3.27 -25.61 -25.97
CA GLY A 87 -3.07 -24.32 -26.60
C GLY A 87 -2.88 -23.19 -25.59
N SER A 88 -1.66 -22.66 -25.52
CA SER A 88 -1.31 -21.27 -25.13
C SER A 88 -1.14 -20.92 -23.63
N ASP A 89 -0.56 -21.79 -22.80
CA ASP A 89 -0.16 -21.36 -21.43
C ASP A 89 0.99 -20.33 -21.48
N GLU A 90 1.94 -20.44 -22.42
CA GLU A 90 2.99 -19.42 -22.59
C GLU A 90 2.46 -18.03 -23.00
N ALA A 91 1.33 -17.95 -23.71
CA ALA A 91 0.84 -16.67 -24.22
C ALA A 91 0.03 -15.87 -23.19
N ILE A 92 -0.74 -16.55 -22.34
CA ILE A 92 -1.63 -15.89 -21.35
C ILE A 92 -0.84 -15.53 -20.09
N GLU A 93 0.05 -16.42 -19.62
CA GLU A 93 0.96 -16.12 -18.52
C GLU A 93 1.92 -14.97 -18.90
N SER A 94 2.51 -15.01 -20.10
CA SER A 94 3.33 -13.91 -20.63
C SER A 94 2.56 -12.60 -20.77
N THR A 95 1.28 -12.61 -21.17
CA THR A 95 0.50 -11.36 -21.27
C THR A 95 0.24 -10.71 -19.91
N ASN A 96 -0.06 -11.50 -18.88
CA ASN A 96 -0.27 -11.01 -17.51
C ASN A 96 1.04 -10.55 -16.86
N GLU A 97 2.13 -11.28 -17.07
CA GLU A 97 3.47 -10.88 -16.62
C GLU A 97 3.91 -9.59 -17.30
N VAL A 98 3.75 -9.47 -18.63
CA VAL A 98 4.08 -8.25 -19.38
C VAL A 98 3.22 -7.06 -18.93
N ALA A 99 1.93 -7.26 -18.66
CA ALA A 99 1.07 -6.20 -18.13
C ALA A 99 1.50 -5.75 -16.73
N THR A 100 1.96 -6.67 -15.89
CA THR A 100 2.47 -6.37 -14.54
C THR A 100 3.83 -5.68 -14.59
N LEU A 101 4.73 -6.14 -15.45
CA LEU A 101 6.04 -5.51 -15.69
C LEU A 101 5.89 -4.09 -16.24
N LYS A 102 4.96 -3.84 -17.17
CA LYS A 102 4.68 -2.49 -17.67
C LYS A 102 4.23 -1.53 -16.56
N LYS A 103 3.38 -1.97 -15.64
CA LYS A 103 2.99 -1.15 -14.47
C LYS A 103 4.17 -0.84 -13.56
N ILE A 104 5.08 -1.80 -13.37
CA ILE A 104 6.32 -1.58 -12.61
C ILE A 104 7.23 -0.57 -13.31
N GLU A 105 7.37 -0.65 -14.63
CA GLU A 105 8.14 0.33 -15.42
C GLU A 105 7.56 1.75 -15.31
N GLU A 106 6.24 1.89 -15.36
CA GLU A 106 5.55 3.16 -15.15
C GLU A 106 5.81 3.74 -13.76
N TYR A 107 5.71 2.92 -12.70
CA TYR A 107 6.02 3.37 -11.33
C TYR A 107 7.48 3.76 -11.16
N VAL A 108 8.42 3.01 -11.76
CA VAL A 108 9.85 3.35 -11.71
C VAL A 108 10.13 4.66 -12.47
N ALA A 109 9.46 4.89 -13.61
CA ALA A 109 9.59 6.14 -14.35
C ALA A 109 9.07 7.34 -13.54
N GLN A 110 7.90 7.20 -12.91
CA GLN A 110 7.33 8.23 -12.03
C GLN A 110 8.25 8.53 -10.83
N ALA A 111 8.73 7.49 -10.14
CA ALA A 111 9.64 7.64 -9.01
C ALA A 111 10.95 8.36 -9.40
N LYS A 112 11.50 8.09 -10.59
CA LYS A 112 12.67 8.82 -11.11
C LYS A 112 12.38 10.30 -11.32
N VAL A 113 11.22 10.66 -11.85
CA VAL A 113 10.82 12.07 -12.06
C VAL A 113 10.66 12.77 -10.71
N GLU A 114 9.99 12.15 -9.75
CA GLU A 114 9.82 12.69 -8.41
C GLU A 114 11.17 12.90 -7.69
N LEU A 115 12.09 11.94 -7.82
CA LEU A 115 13.46 12.07 -7.31
C LEU A 115 14.21 13.27 -7.90
N GLN A 116 14.05 13.53 -9.20
CA GLN A 116 14.67 14.69 -9.84
C GLN A 116 14.05 15.99 -9.34
N ASN A 117 12.73 16.04 -9.16
CA ASN A 117 12.04 17.19 -8.61
C ASN A 117 12.46 17.45 -7.16
N PHE A 118 12.59 16.39 -6.36
CA PHE A 118 13.08 16.48 -4.98
C PHE A 118 14.50 17.04 -4.91
N LYS A 119 15.41 16.58 -5.79
CA LYS A 119 16.78 17.12 -5.89
C LYS A 119 16.78 18.61 -6.24
N LYS A 120 15.97 19.03 -7.22
CA LYS A 120 15.83 20.44 -7.58
C LYS A 120 15.33 21.29 -6.41
N LEU A 121 14.32 20.79 -5.68
CA LEU A 121 13.80 21.45 -4.49
C LEU A 121 14.89 21.59 -3.43
N GLN A 122 15.67 20.53 -3.17
CA GLN A 122 16.77 20.56 -2.22
C GLN A 122 17.84 21.60 -2.59
N THR A 123 18.22 21.67 -3.88
CA THR A 123 19.16 22.69 -4.36
C THR A 123 18.63 24.10 -4.15
N SER A 124 17.37 24.34 -4.52
CA SER A 124 16.72 25.66 -4.32
C SER A 124 16.63 26.07 -2.85
N MET A 125 16.34 25.12 -1.94
CA MET A 125 16.35 25.39 -0.50
C MET A 125 17.76 25.74 0.01
N LEU A 126 18.79 25.07 -0.49
CA LEU A 126 20.19 25.38 -0.11
C LEU A 126 20.61 26.77 -0.58
N GLU A 127 20.28 27.13 -1.82
CA GLU A 127 20.52 28.47 -2.38
C GLU A 127 19.79 29.55 -1.57
N THR A 128 18.53 29.30 -1.24
CA THR A 128 17.71 30.20 -0.42
C THR A 128 18.33 30.41 0.96
N ASN A 129 18.75 29.33 1.63
CA ASN A 129 19.42 29.41 2.93
C ASN A 129 20.72 30.20 2.87
N ASN A 130 21.53 30.01 1.83
CA ASN A 130 22.76 30.78 1.65
C ASN A 130 22.46 32.27 1.44
N SER A 131 21.42 32.61 0.70
CA SER A 131 20.97 33.99 0.51
C SER A 131 20.50 34.61 1.83
N ILE A 132 19.69 33.88 2.61
CA ILE A 132 19.23 34.33 3.94
C ILE A 132 20.41 34.60 4.86
N ASN A 133 21.37 33.67 4.94
CA ASN A 133 22.56 33.84 5.78
C ASN A 133 23.38 35.07 5.36
N SER A 134 23.54 35.29 4.06
CA SER A 134 24.28 36.45 3.54
C SER A 134 23.56 37.77 3.84
N GLN A 135 22.24 37.81 3.66
CA GLN A 135 21.43 38.98 3.97
C GLN A 135 21.42 39.28 5.47
N GLU A 136 21.38 38.25 6.32
CA GLU A 136 21.43 38.42 7.77
C GLU A 136 22.77 38.98 8.22
N ALA A 137 23.89 38.54 7.63
CA ALA A 137 25.20 39.12 7.90
C ALA A 137 25.24 40.63 7.56
N LEU A 138 24.71 41.02 6.40
CA LEU A 138 24.63 42.43 6.00
C LEU A 138 23.71 43.25 6.93
N ARG A 139 22.59 42.68 7.37
CA ARG A 139 21.67 43.31 8.31
C ARG A 139 22.37 43.56 9.65
N VAL A 140 23.12 42.60 10.16
CA VAL A 140 23.88 42.71 11.41
C VAL A 140 24.97 43.78 11.30
N GLU A 141 25.70 43.83 10.19
CA GLU A 141 26.73 44.85 9.95
C GLU A 141 26.11 46.26 9.87
N ALA A 142 25.03 46.42 9.11
CA ALA A 142 24.31 47.70 9.00
C ALA A 142 23.76 48.16 10.36
N GLU A 143 23.25 47.24 11.16
CA GLU A 143 22.76 47.53 12.51
C GLU A 143 23.91 47.95 13.45
N SER A 144 25.06 47.29 13.35
CA SER A 144 26.25 47.69 14.12
C SER A 144 26.69 49.12 13.78
N LEU A 145 26.74 49.47 12.49
CA LEU A 145 27.07 50.82 12.04
C LEU A 145 26.05 51.86 12.52
N ARG A 146 24.75 51.52 12.47
CA ARG A 146 23.67 52.38 12.97
C ARG A 146 23.83 52.66 14.47
N VAL A 147 24.12 51.63 15.27
CA VAL A 147 24.35 51.76 16.72
C VAL A 147 25.53 52.68 17.01
N VAL A 148 26.67 52.48 16.34
CA VAL A 148 27.86 53.34 16.50
C VAL A 148 27.57 54.80 16.13
N SER A 149 26.83 55.01 15.03
CA SER A 149 26.43 56.37 14.62
C SER A 149 25.51 57.03 15.66
N GLU A 150 24.58 56.27 16.24
CA GLU A 150 23.64 56.78 17.25
C GLU A 150 24.35 57.09 18.57
N GLU A 151 25.29 56.25 19.01
CA GLU A 151 26.16 56.53 20.16
C GLU A 151 26.95 57.85 19.96
N GLY A 152 27.49 58.06 18.75
CA GLY A 152 28.17 59.30 18.39
C GLY A 152 27.25 60.53 18.44
N ARG A 153 26.03 60.41 17.92
CA ARG A 153 25.01 61.48 17.98
C ARG A 153 24.64 61.82 19.42
N VAL A 154 24.39 60.81 20.25
CA VAL A 154 24.06 60.97 21.67
C VAL A 154 25.21 61.68 22.40
N ALA A 155 26.46 61.22 22.23
CA ALA A 155 27.62 61.84 22.86
C ALA A 155 27.82 63.31 22.44
N ALA A 156 27.57 63.64 21.17
CA ALA A 156 27.63 65.01 20.69
C ALA A 156 26.53 65.90 21.29
N GLU A 157 25.31 65.36 21.42
CA GLU A 157 24.19 66.08 22.02
C GLU A 157 24.41 66.32 23.52
N THR A 158 24.91 65.33 24.26
CA THR A 158 25.27 65.48 25.67
C THR A 158 26.28 66.63 25.87
N LYS A 159 27.33 66.71 25.04
CA LYS A 159 28.30 67.81 25.11
C LYS A 159 27.67 69.17 24.81
N ARG A 160 26.71 69.23 23.89
CA ARG A 160 25.99 70.47 23.55
C ARG A 160 25.15 70.94 24.74
N GLU A 161 24.43 70.03 25.38
CA GLU A 161 23.63 70.32 26.58
C GLU A 161 24.50 70.76 27.76
N GLU A 162 25.64 70.12 27.98
CA GLU A 162 26.61 70.51 29.02
C GLU A 162 27.17 71.91 28.77
N ALA A 163 27.54 72.21 27.52
CA ALA A 163 28.04 73.53 27.14
C ALA A 163 26.97 74.62 27.31
N PHE A 164 25.71 74.32 26.95
CA PHE A 164 24.59 75.22 27.14
C PHE A 164 24.34 75.52 28.62
N LYS A 165 24.30 74.49 29.48
CA LYS A 165 24.14 74.65 30.94
C LYS A 165 25.25 75.51 31.56
N LYS A 166 26.48 75.43 31.04
CA LYS A 166 27.61 76.27 31.50
C LYS A 166 27.50 77.73 31.06
N PHE A 167 26.73 78.03 30.02
CA PHE A 167 26.52 79.40 29.54
C PHE A 167 25.37 80.09 30.28
N GLU A 168 24.37 79.34 30.74
CA GLU A 168 23.21 79.88 31.48
C GLU A 168 23.40 79.99 33.01
N GLY A 169 24.51 79.49 33.56
CA GLY A 169 24.88 79.59 34.98
C GLY A 169 26.04 80.53 35.24
#